data_AF-A0A6A6YNK9-F1
#
_entry.id   AF-A0A6A6YNK9-F1
#
_cell.length_a   1.000
_cell.length_b   1.000
_cell.length_c   1.000
_cell.angle_alpha   90.00
_cell.angle_beta   90.00
_cell.angle_gamma   90.00
#
_symmetry.space_group_name_H-M   'P 1'
#
loop_
_entity.id
_entity.type
_entity.pdbx_description
1 polymer ?
#
loop_
_entity_poly.entity_id
_entity_poly.type
_entity_poly.pdbx_seq_one_letter_code
_entity_poly.pdbx_strand_id
1 'polypeptide(L)'
;MKPLRPPPSVLRARLPHPHHLRNQRRTFLPNPFTHPSSPLAAAHAKPATLTVSRILPYAHTDLFNLIADVPSYAQFLPYCQSSTVTKWSAEDAHGKRWPSEATLVVGFGGVREGFQSKVYCVAPGAGNTGVGIVEAVSGKSRTRLGAELIRHHLWDSTSKTTPEVVEGDSGLLTHLLTRWTLRPFMFKPPPGKVPGRLLGVFWAEF
;
A
#
# COMPACT_ATOMS: atom_id res chain seq x y z
N MET A 1 4.98 -42.61 -90.63
CA MET A 1 4.45 -41.27 -90.28
C MET A 1 3.63 -41.41 -89.01
N LYS A 2 4.04 -40.77 -87.91
CA LYS A 2 3.26 -40.71 -86.64
C LYS A 2 2.34 -39.49 -86.67
N PRO A 3 1.15 -39.59 -86.07
CA PRO A 3 0.71 -38.51 -85.18
C PRO A 3 0.39 -39.01 -83.77
N LEU A 4 0.87 -38.23 -82.80
CA LEU A 4 0.75 -38.41 -81.35
C LEU A 4 -0.63 -37.92 -80.87
N ARG A 5 -1.28 -38.68 -79.98
CA ARG A 5 -2.45 -38.21 -79.21
C ARG A 5 -2.03 -37.79 -77.79
N PRO A 6 -2.59 -36.70 -77.24
CA PRO A 6 -2.22 -36.17 -75.93
C PRO A 6 -2.87 -36.95 -74.77
N PRO A 7 -2.25 -36.97 -73.57
CA PRO A 7 -2.86 -37.53 -72.36
C PRO A 7 -3.89 -36.56 -71.73
N PRO A 8 -4.92 -37.07 -71.04
CA PRO A 8 -5.93 -36.24 -70.38
C PRO A 8 -5.46 -35.64 -69.03
N SER A 9 -6.06 -34.48 -68.73
CA SER A 9 -5.81 -33.58 -67.61
C SER A 9 -5.88 -34.22 -66.21
N VAL A 10 -4.88 -33.92 -65.38
CA VAL A 10 -4.89 -34.25 -63.95
C VAL A 10 -5.56 -33.11 -63.17
N LEU A 11 -6.65 -33.43 -62.46
CA LEU A 11 -7.32 -32.53 -61.53
C LEU A 11 -6.39 -32.20 -60.35
N ARG A 12 -6.06 -30.92 -60.21
CA ARG A 12 -5.20 -30.38 -59.16
C ARG A 12 -5.97 -30.30 -57.84
N ALA A 13 -5.64 -31.17 -56.88
CA ALA A 13 -6.18 -31.09 -55.53
C ALA A 13 -5.70 -29.80 -54.85
N ARG A 14 -6.65 -29.00 -54.33
CA ARG A 14 -6.36 -27.77 -53.58
C ARG A 14 -5.90 -28.15 -52.17
N LEU A 15 -4.72 -27.68 -51.80
CA LEU A 15 -4.18 -27.78 -50.44
C LEU A 15 -5.05 -26.96 -49.45
N PRO A 16 -5.32 -27.46 -48.24
CA PRO A 16 -5.98 -26.69 -47.20
C PRO A 16 -5.07 -25.56 -46.70
N HIS A 17 -5.69 -24.41 -46.44
CA HIS A 17 -5.04 -23.18 -46.01
C HIS A 17 -4.42 -23.36 -44.61
N PRO A 18 -3.24 -22.76 -44.33
CA PRO A 18 -2.67 -22.79 -42.99
C PRO A 18 -3.58 -22.00 -42.05
N HIS A 19 -4.09 -22.69 -41.03
CA HIS A 19 -4.74 -22.05 -39.91
C HIS A 19 -3.74 -21.12 -39.23
N HIS A 20 -4.06 -19.83 -39.22
CA HIS A 20 -3.37 -18.82 -38.43
C HIS A 20 -3.31 -19.30 -36.97
N LEU A 21 -2.13 -19.71 -36.51
CA LEU A 21 -1.86 -19.85 -35.08
C LEU A 21 -1.90 -18.44 -34.50
N ARG A 22 -3.11 -18.00 -34.13
CA ARG A 22 -3.33 -16.78 -33.38
C ARG A 22 -2.68 -17.03 -32.03
N ASN A 23 -1.47 -16.50 -31.85
CA ASN A 23 -0.74 -16.57 -30.60
C ASN A 23 -1.57 -15.86 -29.53
N GLN A 24 -2.44 -16.62 -28.84
CA GLN A 24 -3.28 -16.13 -27.77
C GLN A 24 -2.38 -15.98 -26.54
N ARG A 25 -1.66 -14.88 -26.49
CA ARG A 25 -0.83 -14.50 -25.35
C ARG A 25 -1.78 -14.06 -24.23
N ARG A 26 -2.19 -15.00 -23.38
CA ARG A 26 -2.89 -14.69 -22.12
C ARG A 26 -1.92 -13.97 -21.19
N THR A 27 -2.02 -12.65 -21.11
CA THR A 27 -1.34 -11.84 -20.09
C THR A 27 -2.05 -12.05 -18.76
N PHE A 28 -1.53 -12.95 -17.93
CA PHE A 28 -2.17 -13.29 -16.66
C PHE A 28 -2.00 -12.27 -15.54
N LEU A 29 -1.12 -11.27 -15.67
CA LEU A 29 -1.08 -10.05 -14.83
C LEU A 29 -0.51 -8.89 -15.68
N PRO A 30 -1.06 -7.67 -15.62
CA PRO A 30 -0.44 -6.51 -16.27
C PRO A 30 0.86 -6.16 -15.55
N ASN A 31 1.92 -5.89 -16.32
CA ASN A 31 3.24 -5.53 -15.81
C ASN A 31 3.18 -4.19 -15.07
N PRO A 32 3.48 -4.12 -13.75
CA PRO A 32 3.45 -2.87 -12.99
C PRO A 32 4.56 -1.90 -13.40
N PHE A 33 5.53 -2.34 -14.20
CA PHE A 33 6.63 -1.55 -14.74
C PHE A 33 6.43 -1.15 -16.22
N THR A 34 5.19 -1.01 -16.67
CA THR A 34 4.95 -0.42 -18.00
C THR A 34 5.30 1.07 -17.93
N HIS A 35 6.55 1.39 -18.25
CA HIS A 35 7.15 2.71 -18.02
C HIS A 35 6.47 3.83 -18.83
N PRO A 36 6.25 5.01 -18.22
CA PRO A 36 5.61 6.17 -18.82
C PRO A 36 6.60 7.01 -19.65
N SER A 37 7.31 6.43 -20.61
CA SER A 37 8.20 7.20 -21.49
C SER A 37 7.45 8.05 -22.53
N SER A 38 6.12 8.20 -22.40
CA SER A 38 5.37 9.23 -23.10
C SER A 38 5.08 10.37 -22.12
N PRO A 39 5.64 11.57 -22.33
CA PRO A 39 5.45 12.73 -21.45
C PRO A 39 3.98 13.19 -21.35
N LEU A 40 3.08 12.67 -22.21
CA LEU A 40 1.64 12.96 -22.18
C LEU A 40 0.82 11.98 -21.32
N ALA A 41 1.37 10.81 -20.95
CA ALA A 41 0.66 9.81 -20.14
C ALA A 41 0.92 9.96 -18.62
N ALA A 42 2.08 10.50 -18.24
CA ALA A 42 2.44 10.74 -16.83
C ALA A 42 1.58 11.83 -16.17
N ALA A 43 1.03 12.77 -16.95
CA ALA A 43 0.24 13.89 -16.43
C ALA A 43 -1.15 13.49 -15.89
N HIS A 44 -1.64 12.27 -16.18
CA HIS A 44 -3.01 11.84 -15.83
C HIS A 44 -3.10 10.42 -15.27
N ALA A 45 -2.00 9.84 -14.78
CA ALA A 45 -2.04 8.52 -14.18
C ALA A 45 -2.86 8.55 -12.87
N LYS A 46 -3.99 7.83 -12.85
CA LYS A 46 -4.81 7.62 -11.65
C LYS A 46 -3.93 7.01 -10.53
N PRO A 47 -4.02 7.49 -9.28
CA PRO A 47 -3.28 6.90 -8.16
C PRO A 47 -3.53 5.39 -8.04
N ALA A 48 -2.45 4.60 -7.98
CA ALA A 48 -2.53 3.17 -7.71
C ALA A 48 -3.01 2.93 -6.27
N THR A 49 -3.86 1.92 -6.05
CA THR A 49 -4.36 1.55 -4.72
C THR A 49 -4.11 0.06 -4.49
N LEU A 50 -3.42 -0.26 -3.39
CA LEU A 50 -3.13 -1.62 -2.95
C LEU A 50 -3.77 -1.84 -1.58
N THR A 51 -4.37 -3.02 -1.34
CA THR A 51 -5.03 -3.36 -0.08
C THR A 51 -4.67 -4.79 0.31
N VAL A 52 -4.24 -4.96 1.57
CA VAL A 52 -3.90 -6.26 2.15
C VAL A 52 -4.58 -6.40 3.51
N SER A 53 -5.08 -7.61 3.78
CA SER A 53 -5.71 -7.95 5.05
C SER A 53 -5.08 -9.23 5.62
N ARG A 54 -4.83 -9.25 6.92
CA ARG A 54 -4.28 -10.38 7.66
C ARG A 54 -4.95 -10.48 9.03
N ILE A 55 -5.02 -11.71 9.56
CA ILE A 55 -5.41 -12.00 10.93
C ILE A 55 -4.13 -12.37 11.67
N LEU A 56 -3.87 -11.70 12.79
CA LEU A 56 -2.66 -11.89 13.59
C LEU A 56 -3.03 -12.34 15.01
N PRO A 57 -2.21 -13.17 15.67
CA PRO A 57 -2.46 -13.67 17.02
C PRO A 57 -2.08 -12.64 18.11
N TYR A 58 -2.34 -11.36 17.89
CA TYR A 58 -2.01 -10.27 18.80
C TYR A 58 -3.22 -9.38 19.05
N ALA A 59 -3.26 -8.74 20.23
CA ALA A 59 -4.30 -7.76 20.50
C ALA A 59 -4.18 -6.58 19.53
N HIS A 60 -5.31 -6.16 18.95
CA HIS A 60 -5.34 -5.06 18.00
C HIS A 60 -4.84 -3.73 18.61
N THR A 61 -4.97 -3.54 19.93
CA THR A 61 -4.41 -2.40 20.68
C THR A 61 -2.89 -2.41 20.69
N ASP A 62 -2.27 -3.58 20.83
CA ASP A 62 -0.81 -3.72 20.86
C ASP A 62 -0.23 -3.49 19.47
N LEU A 63 -0.86 -4.06 18.46
CA LEU A 63 -0.53 -3.79 17.06
C LEU A 63 -0.70 -2.32 16.70
N PHE A 64 -1.75 -1.67 17.19
CA PHE A 64 -1.96 -0.24 16.99
C PHE A 64 -0.83 0.58 17.63
N ASN A 65 -0.45 0.27 18.87
CA ASN A 65 0.65 0.94 19.54
C ASN A 65 1.98 0.73 18.81
N LEU A 66 2.25 -0.48 18.30
CA LEU A 66 3.43 -0.77 17.50
C LEU A 66 3.48 0.03 16.20
N ILE A 67 2.35 0.11 15.47
CA ILE A 67 2.26 0.87 14.21
C ILE A 67 2.30 2.39 14.47
N ALA A 68 1.79 2.85 15.60
CA ALA A 68 1.88 4.26 15.98
C ALA A 68 3.28 4.66 16.47
N ASP A 69 4.12 3.70 16.88
CA ASP A 69 5.48 3.93 17.34
C ASP A 69 6.47 4.07 16.17
N VAL A 70 6.28 5.15 15.41
CA VAL A 70 7.09 5.50 14.24
C VAL A 70 8.60 5.52 14.57
N PRO A 71 9.10 6.11 15.68
CA PRO A 71 10.55 6.15 15.97
C PRO A 71 11.24 4.78 15.99
N SER A 72 10.52 3.72 16.34
CA SER A 72 11.07 2.36 16.45
C SER A 72 11.21 1.66 15.09
N TYR A 73 10.64 2.19 14.00
CA TYR A 73 10.61 1.53 12.70
C TYR A 73 11.98 1.14 12.14
N ALA A 74 13.00 1.98 12.34
CA ALA A 74 14.36 1.68 11.88
C ALA A 74 14.99 0.46 12.56
N GLN A 75 14.43 0.01 13.68
CA GLN A 75 14.93 -1.16 14.42
C GLN A 75 14.42 -2.49 13.83
N PHE A 76 13.27 -2.49 13.15
CA PHE A 76 12.59 -3.74 12.76
C PHE A 76 12.08 -3.79 11.32
N LEU A 77 11.91 -2.65 10.64
CA LEU A 77 11.48 -2.66 9.24
C LEU A 77 12.70 -2.83 8.32
N PRO A 78 12.71 -3.85 7.44
CA PRO A 78 13.70 -3.93 6.39
C PRO A 78 13.72 -2.65 5.56
N TYR A 79 14.92 -2.21 5.19
CA TYR A 79 15.15 -1.02 4.34
C TYR A 79 14.80 0.34 4.97
N CYS A 80 14.23 0.38 6.18
CA CYS A 80 14.06 1.62 6.93
C CYS A 80 15.40 2.01 7.57
N GLN A 81 16.05 3.03 7.03
CA GLN A 81 17.36 3.49 7.48
C GLN A 81 17.27 4.51 8.61
N SER A 82 16.22 5.33 8.62
CA SER A 82 15.87 6.19 9.75
C SER A 82 14.38 6.42 9.82
N SER A 83 13.89 6.65 11.03
CA SER A 83 12.50 6.97 11.31
C SER A 83 12.44 7.93 12.50
N THR A 84 11.97 9.15 12.25
CA THR A 84 12.01 10.23 13.24
C THR A 84 10.68 10.99 13.25
N VAL A 85 10.10 11.16 14.45
CA VAL A 85 8.93 12.02 14.64
C VAL A 85 9.41 13.46 14.83
N THR A 86 8.94 14.36 13.98
CA THR A 86 9.29 15.79 14.01
C THR A 86 8.26 16.62 14.76
N LYS A 87 7.00 16.18 14.78
CA LYS A 87 5.91 16.84 15.50
C LYS A 87 5.02 15.83 16.19
N TRP A 88 4.59 16.16 17.41
CA TRP A 88 3.68 15.36 18.22
C TRP A 88 2.34 16.08 18.37
N SER A 89 1.26 15.33 18.51
CA SER A 89 -0.08 15.84 18.77
C SER A 89 -0.19 16.46 20.17
N ALA A 90 -1.31 17.12 20.43
CA ALA A 90 -1.79 17.32 21.79
C ALA A 90 -2.15 15.97 22.42
N GLU A 91 -2.32 15.96 23.74
CA GLU A 91 -2.81 14.79 24.45
C GLU A 91 -4.23 14.42 23.97
N ASP A 92 -4.47 13.13 23.81
CA ASP A 92 -5.80 12.59 23.57
C ASP A 92 -6.62 12.52 24.86
N ALA A 93 -7.83 11.95 24.78
CA ALA A 93 -8.72 11.81 25.94
C ALA A 93 -8.14 10.94 27.08
N HIS A 94 -7.05 10.22 26.84
CA HIS A 94 -6.36 9.36 27.80
C HIS A 94 -4.99 9.92 28.21
N GLY A 95 -4.67 11.17 27.84
CA GLY A 95 -3.39 11.79 28.17
C GLY A 95 -2.22 11.32 27.29
N LYS A 96 -2.48 10.56 26.22
CA LYS A 96 -1.44 10.05 25.32
C LYS A 96 -1.23 10.97 24.13
N ARG A 97 0.03 11.18 23.76
CA ARG A 97 0.42 11.91 22.55
C ARG A 97 0.74 10.94 21.42
N TRP A 98 0.49 11.39 20.19
CA TRP A 98 0.65 10.63 18.96
C TRP A 98 1.55 11.39 17.97
N PRO A 99 2.28 10.69 17.08
CA PRO A 99 3.05 11.37 16.04
C PRO A 99 2.11 12.13 15.10
N SER A 100 2.39 13.41 14.86
CA SER A 100 1.65 14.27 13.92
C SER A 100 2.42 14.50 12.62
N GLU A 101 3.74 14.55 12.70
CA GLU A 101 4.62 14.63 11.53
C GLU A 101 5.85 13.75 11.76
N ALA A 102 6.29 13.06 10.72
CA ALA A 102 7.46 12.20 10.79
C ALA A 102 8.20 12.16 9.45
N THR A 103 9.50 11.85 9.53
CA THR A 103 10.37 11.60 8.39
C THR A 103 10.82 10.15 8.41
N LEU A 104 10.60 9.44 7.30
CA LEU A 104 11.10 8.09 7.06
C LEU A 104 12.16 8.15 5.96
N VAL A 105 13.34 7.58 6.20
CA VAL A 105 14.34 7.37 5.14
C VAL A 105 14.39 5.89 4.81
N VAL A 106 14.09 5.57 3.56
CA VAL A 106 14.10 4.22 3.01
C VAL A 106 15.30 4.09 2.07
N GLY A 107 15.96 2.94 2.07
CA GLY A 107 17.01 2.68 1.09
C GLY A 107 17.16 1.22 0.69
N PHE A 108 17.37 1.02 -0.62
CA PHE A 108 17.52 -0.27 -1.25
C PHE A 108 18.54 -0.17 -2.39
N GLY A 109 19.50 -1.11 -2.47
CA GLY A 109 20.41 -1.21 -3.62
C GLY A 109 21.21 0.05 -3.94
N GLY A 110 21.64 0.81 -2.92
CA GLY A 110 22.39 2.06 -3.10
C GLY A 110 21.53 3.30 -3.34
N VAL A 111 20.22 3.15 -3.54
CA VAL A 111 19.25 4.25 -3.60
C VAL A 111 18.75 4.56 -2.20
N ARG A 112 18.59 5.84 -1.89
CA ARG A 112 18.07 6.35 -0.61
C ARG A 112 17.07 7.46 -0.88
N GLU A 113 15.92 7.42 -0.24
CA GLU A 113 14.88 8.43 -0.37
C GLU A 113 14.25 8.74 0.99
N GLY A 114 14.02 10.03 1.25
CA GLY A 114 13.40 10.52 2.47
C GLY A 114 11.99 11.02 2.20
N PHE A 115 11.03 10.59 3.03
CA PHE A 115 9.64 10.99 2.94
C PHE A 115 9.21 11.67 4.22
N GLN A 116 8.66 12.87 4.10
CA GLN A 116 7.98 13.55 5.20
C GLN A 116 6.47 13.36 5.08
N SER A 117 5.86 12.88 6.16
CA SER A 117 4.43 12.57 6.20
C SER A 117 3.77 13.23 7.40
N LYS A 118 2.53 13.67 7.22
CA LYS A 118 1.61 13.95 8.32
C LYS A 118 0.96 12.64 8.77
N VAL A 119 0.96 12.39 10.06
CA VAL A 119 0.47 11.15 10.67
C VAL A 119 -0.75 11.49 11.53
N TYR A 120 -1.78 10.65 11.42
CA TYR A 120 -3.01 10.76 12.16
C TYR A 120 -3.31 9.43 12.83
N CYS A 121 -3.46 9.46 14.15
CA CYS A 121 -3.76 8.31 14.97
C CYS A 121 -5.18 8.44 15.55
N VAL A 122 -5.95 7.38 15.45
CA VAL A 122 -7.26 7.23 16.12
C VAL A 122 -7.16 5.98 16.96
N ALA A 123 -7.05 6.16 18.27
CA ALA A 123 -6.91 5.05 19.21
C ALA A 123 -8.16 4.16 19.21
N PRO A 124 -8.01 2.83 19.36
CA PRO A 124 -9.16 1.95 19.60
C PRO A 124 -9.95 2.45 20.82
N GLY A 125 -11.26 2.65 20.63
CA GLY A 125 -12.15 3.20 21.67
C GLY A 125 -12.43 4.71 21.53
N ALA A 126 -11.67 5.43 20.70
CA ALA A 126 -12.03 6.79 20.31
C ALA A 126 -13.36 6.78 19.51
N GLY A 127 -14.23 7.75 19.82
CA GLY A 127 -15.45 8.01 19.04
C GLY A 127 -16.35 6.80 18.82
N ASN A 128 -16.46 5.89 19.80
CA ASN A 128 -17.25 4.64 19.78
C ASN A 128 -16.88 3.57 18.75
N THR A 129 -15.80 3.76 17.97
CA THR A 129 -15.59 2.97 16.74
C THR A 129 -15.03 1.56 17.01
N GLY A 130 -14.41 1.32 18.17
CA GLY A 130 -13.77 0.03 18.53
C GLY A 130 -12.62 -0.38 17.59
N VAL A 131 -12.22 0.49 16.68
CA VAL A 131 -11.23 0.28 15.62
C VAL A 131 -10.10 1.28 15.83
N GLY A 132 -8.86 0.80 15.76
CA GLY A 132 -7.67 1.65 15.72
C GLY A 132 -7.33 2.03 14.28
N ILE A 133 -6.97 3.28 14.03
CA ILE A 133 -6.56 3.76 12.70
C ILE A 133 -5.25 4.54 12.79
N VAL A 134 -4.26 4.17 11.97
CA VAL A 134 -3.06 4.99 11.74
C VAL A 134 -3.03 5.34 10.26
N GLU A 135 -3.12 6.63 9.94
CA GLU A 135 -3.10 7.15 8.59
C GLU A 135 -1.91 8.11 8.40
N ALA A 136 -1.12 7.88 7.35
CA ALA A 136 -0.03 8.76 6.96
C ALA A 136 -0.30 9.34 5.56
N VAL A 137 -0.19 10.66 5.43
CA VAL A 137 -0.38 11.39 4.17
C VAL A 137 0.86 12.21 3.84
N SER A 138 1.26 12.21 2.56
CA SER A 138 2.38 13.00 2.04
C SER A 138 2.01 13.66 0.72
N GLY A 139 2.73 14.72 0.36
CA GLY A 139 2.46 15.54 -0.81
C GLY A 139 1.06 16.17 -0.76
N LYS A 140 0.35 16.13 -1.89
CA LYS A 140 -0.98 16.75 -2.06
C LYS A 140 -2.13 15.92 -1.48
N SER A 141 -1.83 14.73 -0.92
CA SER A 141 -2.84 13.88 -0.27
C SER A 141 -3.37 14.51 1.02
N ARG A 142 -4.66 14.30 1.29
CA ARG A 142 -5.34 14.77 2.49
C ARG A 142 -5.85 13.59 3.30
N THR A 143 -5.95 13.78 4.62
CA THR A 143 -6.57 12.77 5.49
C THR A 143 -8.01 12.51 5.07
N ARG A 144 -8.47 11.27 5.22
CA ARG A 144 -9.90 10.92 5.09
C ARG A 144 -10.55 10.62 6.43
N LEU A 145 -9.92 11.00 7.54
CA LEU A 145 -10.48 10.92 8.88
C LEU A 145 -11.30 12.18 9.18
N GLY A 146 -12.40 12.00 9.90
CA GLY A 146 -13.20 13.13 10.37
C GLY A 146 -12.48 13.91 11.47
N ALA A 147 -12.60 15.23 11.44
CA ALA A 147 -11.90 16.14 12.35
C ALA A 147 -12.19 15.85 13.83
N GLU A 148 -13.37 15.31 14.12
CA GLU A 148 -13.81 14.91 15.46
C GLU A 148 -12.97 13.80 16.07
N LEU A 149 -12.49 12.85 15.25
CA LEU A 149 -11.66 11.73 15.68
C LEU A 149 -10.21 12.14 15.88
N ILE A 150 -9.75 13.17 15.16
CA ILE A 150 -8.36 13.63 15.14
C ILE A 150 -8.17 15.01 15.80
N ARG A 151 -9.09 15.47 16.64
CA ARG A 151 -9.00 16.81 17.28
C ARG A 151 -7.65 17.09 17.95
N HIS A 152 -7.07 16.07 18.58
CA HIS A 152 -5.77 16.16 19.24
C HIS A 152 -4.60 16.42 18.26
N HIS A 153 -4.73 16.06 16.98
CA HIS A 153 -3.78 16.42 15.93
C HIS A 153 -4.00 17.84 15.36
N LEU A 154 -5.20 18.39 15.51
CA LEU A 154 -5.57 19.68 14.91
C LEU A 154 -5.29 20.89 15.82
N TRP A 155 -5.09 20.67 17.11
CA TRP A 155 -4.90 21.73 18.13
C TRP A 155 -3.91 22.82 17.71
N ASP A 156 -2.76 22.42 17.18
CA ASP A 156 -1.67 23.33 16.83
C ASP A 156 -1.83 23.98 15.44
N SER A 157 -2.87 23.61 14.68
CA SER A 157 -3.16 24.16 13.35
C SER A 157 -3.91 25.49 13.41
N THR A 158 -4.47 25.85 14.58
CA THR A 158 -5.28 27.07 14.76
C THR A 158 -4.42 28.30 15.06
N SER A 159 -3.14 28.12 15.41
CA SER A 159 -2.20 29.22 15.67
C SER A 159 -0.91 29.04 14.89
N LYS A 160 -0.60 30.01 14.01
CA LYS A 160 0.58 30.17 13.15
C LYS A 160 0.52 29.53 11.77
N THR A 161 0.31 30.42 10.79
CA THR A 161 1.19 30.66 9.65
C THR A 161 1.90 29.43 9.11
N THR A 162 1.42 28.96 7.97
CA THR A 162 2.14 28.11 7.00
C THR A 162 3.61 28.51 6.92
N PRO A 163 4.55 27.70 7.45
CA PRO A 163 5.86 27.64 6.87
C PRO A 163 5.68 26.89 5.55
N GLU A 164 6.00 27.58 4.46
CA GLU A 164 6.20 27.00 3.15
C GLU A 164 7.12 25.78 3.32
N VAL A 165 6.52 24.59 3.19
CA VAL A 165 7.26 23.33 3.19
C VAL A 165 8.18 23.43 1.98
N VAL A 166 9.50 23.37 2.21
CA VAL A 166 10.45 23.02 1.15
C VAL A 166 10.15 21.56 0.83
N GLU A 167 9.11 21.38 0.00
CA GLU A 167 8.75 20.13 -0.61
C GLU A 167 9.95 19.78 -1.48
N GLY A 168 10.71 18.76 -1.08
CA GLY A 168 11.69 18.15 -1.97
C GLY A 168 10.89 17.56 -3.13
N ASP A 169 10.62 18.39 -4.14
CA ASP A 169 9.86 18.03 -5.33
C ASP A 169 10.73 17.12 -6.21
N SER A 170 10.96 15.88 -5.75
CA SER A 170 11.55 14.83 -6.57
C SER A 170 10.56 14.36 -7.65
N GLY A 171 9.33 14.88 -7.65
CA GLY A 171 8.25 14.54 -8.58
C GLY A 171 7.74 13.09 -8.48
N LEU A 172 8.35 12.25 -7.62
CA LEU A 172 8.11 10.80 -7.62
C LEU A 172 6.82 10.42 -6.89
N LEU A 173 6.58 10.96 -5.68
CA LEU A 173 5.43 10.61 -4.84
C LEU A 173 4.60 11.85 -4.45
N THR A 174 4.00 12.50 -5.45
CA THR A 174 3.15 13.68 -5.24
C THR A 174 1.87 13.41 -4.43
N HIS A 175 1.43 12.15 -4.39
CA HIS A 175 0.24 11.71 -3.65
C HIS A 175 0.54 10.37 -2.98
N LEU A 176 0.70 10.37 -1.67
CA LEU A 176 0.86 9.15 -0.89
C LEU A 176 -0.09 9.18 0.29
N LEU A 177 -0.95 8.15 0.37
CA LEU A 177 -1.79 7.90 1.53
C LEU A 177 -1.66 6.43 1.91
N THR A 178 -1.24 6.20 3.14
CA THR A 178 -1.20 4.87 3.75
C THR A 178 -2.16 4.84 4.93
N ARG A 179 -2.84 3.72 5.11
CA ARG A 179 -3.81 3.54 6.19
C ARG A 179 -3.75 2.13 6.74
N TRP A 180 -3.54 2.04 8.04
CA TRP A 180 -3.71 0.84 8.83
C TRP A 180 -5.04 0.91 9.58
N THR A 181 -5.84 -0.15 9.48
CA THR A 181 -7.11 -0.27 10.19
C THR A 181 -7.08 -1.55 11.01
N LEU A 182 -7.17 -1.41 12.32
CA LEU A 182 -7.02 -2.50 13.29
C LEU A 182 -8.34 -2.73 14.01
N ARG A 183 -8.87 -3.94 13.91
CA ARG A 183 -10.13 -4.33 14.55
C ARG A 183 -9.94 -5.61 15.36
N PRO A 184 -10.68 -5.78 16.48
CA PRO A 184 -10.70 -7.05 17.19
C PRO A 184 -11.14 -8.18 16.27
N PHE A 185 -10.44 -9.32 16.35
CA PHE A 185 -10.89 -10.56 15.73
C PHE A 185 -11.33 -11.53 16.83
N MET A 186 -12.64 -11.76 16.92
CA MET A 186 -13.21 -12.70 17.89
C MET A 186 -13.07 -14.12 17.34
N PHE A 187 -12.01 -14.82 17.73
CA PHE A 187 -11.89 -16.24 17.47
C PHE A 187 -12.82 -17.00 18.42
N LYS A 188 -13.87 -17.63 17.88
CA LYS A 188 -14.68 -18.59 18.64
C LYS A 188 -14.04 -19.97 18.45
N PRO A 189 -13.36 -20.55 19.46
CA PRO A 189 -12.83 -21.89 19.32
C PRO A 189 -13.99 -22.88 19.10
N PRO A 190 -13.78 -23.96 18.34
CA PRO A 190 -14.77 -25.03 18.22
C PRO A 190 -15.19 -25.53 19.61
N PRO A 191 -16.48 -25.78 19.85
CA PRO A 191 -16.95 -26.30 21.13
C PRO A 191 -16.23 -27.63 21.43
N GLY A 192 -15.58 -27.71 22.59
CA GLY A 192 -14.89 -28.93 23.06
C GLY A 192 -13.35 -28.85 23.17
N LYS A 193 -12.71 -27.74 22.78
CA LYS A 193 -11.27 -27.51 23.07
C LYS A 193 -11.11 -26.46 24.17
N VAL A 194 -10.62 -26.91 25.33
CA VAL A 194 -10.23 -26.08 26.49
C VAL A 194 -9.14 -25.09 26.04
N PRO A 195 -9.13 -23.82 26.51
CA PRO A 195 -8.13 -22.84 26.12
C PRO A 195 -6.76 -23.14 26.76
N GLY A 196 -6.05 -24.12 26.22
CA GLY A 196 -4.61 -24.26 26.41
C GLY A 196 -3.91 -23.20 25.57
N ARG A 197 -3.40 -22.16 26.25
CA ARG A 197 -2.34 -21.21 25.83
C ARG A 197 -1.90 -21.40 24.37
N LEU A 198 -2.55 -20.68 23.45
CA LEU A 198 -2.18 -20.66 22.02
C LEU A 198 -0.86 -19.90 21.84
N LEU A 199 0.27 -20.58 22.06
CA LEU A 199 1.53 -20.28 21.39
C LEU A 199 1.36 -20.67 19.92
N GLY A 200 0.74 -19.78 19.14
CA GLY A 200 0.51 -19.97 17.71
C GLY A 200 1.75 -19.59 16.91
N VAL A 201 2.68 -20.54 16.76
CA VAL A 201 3.72 -20.51 15.74
C VAL A 201 3.05 -20.66 14.38
N PHE A 202 3.06 -19.64 13.52
CA PHE A 202 2.88 -19.84 12.08
C PHE A 202 3.68 -18.80 11.27
N TRP A 203 4.56 -19.36 10.45
CA TRP A 203 5.38 -18.70 9.44
C TRP A 203 4.52 -18.09 8.32
N ALA A 204 4.95 -16.95 7.79
CA ALA A 204 4.72 -16.59 6.40
C ALA A 204 6.00 -15.93 5.86
N GLU A 205 6.64 -16.64 4.95
CA GLU A 205 7.70 -16.11 4.07
C GLU A 205 7.16 -14.95 3.22
N PHE A 206 8.10 -14.10 2.80
CA PHE A 206 7.90 -12.82 2.10
C PHE A 206 7.16 -12.93 0.77
#